data_AF-A0A3D4LJS5-F1
#
_entry.id   AF-A0A3D4LJS5-F1
#
_cell.length_a   1.000
_cell.length_b   1.000
_cell.length_c   1.000
_cell.angle_alpha   90.00
_cell.angle_beta   90.00
_cell.angle_gamma   90.00
#
_symmetry.space_group_name_H-M   'P 1'
#
loop_
_entity.id
_entity.type
_entity.pdbx_description
1 polymer ?
#
loop_
_entity_poly.entity_id
_entity_poly.type
_entity_poly.pdbx_seq_one_letter_code
_entity_poly.pdbx_strand_id
1 'polypeptide(L)' 'MKLAKKECVVMLLAGGQGSRLGALTTKIAKPSVPFGGKYRIIDFALSNCVNSGLDTIGVLTQYQPLT' A
#
# COMPACT_ATOMS: atom_id res chain seq x y z
N MET A 1 -5.40 -28.51 14.45
CA MET A 1 -4.92 -27.86 13.20
C MET A 1 -3.54 -27.28 13.47
N LYS A 2 -2.51 -27.67 12.70
CA LYS A 2 -1.20 -26.98 12.74
C LYS A 2 -1.37 -25.64 12.03
N LEU A 3 -1.01 -24.53 12.68
CA LEU A 3 -0.86 -23.25 12.00
C LEU A 3 0.22 -23.43 10.92
N ALA A 4 -0.13 -23.18 9.66
CA ALA A 4 0.85 -23.19 8.58
C ALA A 4 1.93 -22.14 8.90
N LYS A 5 3.20 -22.51 8.79
CA LYS A 5 4.32 -21.58 8.97
C LYS A 5 4.22 -20.50 7.88
N LYS A 6 4.17 -19.24 8.28
CA LYS A 6 4.28 -18.11 7.34
C LYS A 6 5.72 -17.98 6.90
N GLU A 7 6.02 -18.39 5.67
CA GLU A 7 7.39 -18.46 5.13
C GLU A 7 7.82 -17.20 4.37
N CYS A 8 6.87 -16.33 4.01
CA CYS A 8 7.12 -15.13 3.23
C CYS A 8 6.54 -13.90 3.94
N VAL A 9 7.31 -12.81 3.94
CA VAL A 9 6.88 -11.50 4.42
C VAL A 9 6.99 -10.52 3.27
N VAL A 10 5.89 -9.83 2.95
CA VAL A 10 5.86 -8.78 1.95
C VAL A 10 6.16 -7.44 2.61
N MET A 11 7.04 -6.65 2.01
CA MET A 11 7.35 -5.29 2.43
C MET A 11 6.94 -4.31 1.32
N LEU A 12 5.85 -3.58 1.54
CA LEU A 12 5.31 -2.58 0.62
C LEU A 12 5.90 -1.21 0.91
N LEU A 13 6.73 -0.71 -0.01
CA LEU A 13 7.32 0.64 0.08
C LEU A 13 6.29 1.70 -0.35
N ALA A 14 5.49 2.17 0.61
CA ALA A 14 4.41 3.12 0.41
C ALA A 14 4.80 4.58 0.76
N GLY A 15 6.07 4.95 0.53
CA GLY A 15 6.63 6.26 0.90
C GLY A 15 6.64 7.34 -0.20
N GLY A 16 6.18 7.03 -1.41
CA GLY A 16 6.29 7.96 -2.53
C GLY A 16 5.50 9.26 -2.32
N GLN A 17 6.20 10.40 -2.26
CA GLN A 17 5.57 11.74 -2.17
C GLN A 17 4.65 12.02 -3.36
N GLY A 18 4.97 11.51 -4.54
CA GLY A 18 4.16 11.72 -5.74
C GLY A 18 4.16 13.14 -6.26
N SER A 19 5.24 13.91 -6.05
CA SER A 19 5.37 15.34 -6.41
C SER A 19 4.84 15.73 -7.80
N ARG A 20 4.96 14.84 -8.80
CA ARG A 20 4.44 15.02 -10.17
C ARG A 20 2.91 15.01 -10.29
N LEU A 21 2.19 14.58 -9.26
CA LEU A 21 0.72 14.61 -9.19
C LEU A 21 0.18 15.93 -8.61
N GLY A 22 1.07 16.86 -8.23
CA GLY A 22 0.71 18.22 -7.83
C GLY A 22 -0.28 18.27 -6.66
N ALA A 23 -1.42 18.92 -6.89
CA ALA A 23 -2.46 19.13 -5.87
C ALA A 23 -3.02 17.83 -5.27
N LEU A 24 -2.93 16.71 -5.99
CA LEU A 24 -3.45 15.42 -5.54
C LEU A 24 -2.62 14.80 -4.40
N THR A 25 -1.37 15.20 -4.24
CA THR A 25 -0.46 14.63 -3.22
C THR A 25 0.12 15.70 -2.29
N THR A 26 -0.56 16.85 -2.15
CA THR A 26 -0.11 17.93 -1.26
C THR A 26 -0.25 17.57 0.22
N LYS A 27 -1.29 16.80 0.56
CA LYS A 27 -1.65 16.41 1.95
C LYS A 27 -1.66 14.91 2.18
N ILE A 28 -1.48 14.12 1.13
CA ILE A 28 -1.54 12.66 1.16
C ILE A 28 -0.40 12.08 0.36
N ALA A 29 0.11 10.93 0.80
CA ALA A 29 1.09 10.17 0.04
C ALA A 29 0.49 9.65 -1.28
N LYS A 30 1.32 9.47 -2.31
CA LYS A 30 0.91 8.89 -3.60
C LYS A 30 0.09 7.60 -3.46
N PRO A 31 0.45 6.63 -2.58
CA PRO A 31 -0.32 5.40 -2.45
C PRO A 31 -1.76 5.61 -1.96
N SER A 32 -2.03 6.72 -1.27
CA SER A 32 -3.35 7.07 -0.73
C SER A 32 -4.27 7.78 -1.74
N VAL A 33 -3.75 8.14 -2.91
CA VAL A 33 -4.52 8.84 -3.96
C VAL A 33 -5.68 7.96 -4.44
N PRO A 34 -6.92 8.49 -4.48
CA PRO A 34 -8.08 7.77 -5.01
C PRO A 34 -7.90 7.37 -6.48
N PHE A 35 -8.38 6.19 -6.84
CA PHE A 35 -8.32 5.63 -8.19
C PHE A 35 -9.59 4.83 -8.49
N GLY A 36 -10.18 5.04 -9.68
CA GLY A 36 -11.34 4.26 -10.13
C GLY A 36 -12.60 4.41 -9.26
N GLY A 37 -12.79 5.55 -8.60
CA GLY A 37 -14.00 5.91 -7.85
C GLY A 37 -14.15 5.27 -6.46
N LYS A 38 -13.60 4.06 -6.25
CA LYS A 38 -13.73 3.32 -4.98
C LYS A 38 -12.39 2.96 -4.32
N TYR A 39 -11.31 2.91 -5.10
CA TYR A 39 -10.04 2.36 -4.66
C TYR A 39 -9.01 3.47 -4.41
N ARG A 40 -7.87 3.08 -3.86
CA ARG A 40 -6.63 3.84 -3.82
C ARG A 40 -5.54 3.10 -4.56
N ILE A 41 -4.48 3.81 -4.93
CA ILE A 41 -3.34 3.21 -5.65
C ILE A 41 -2.75 2.01 -4.87
N ILE A 42 -2.65 2.09 -3.54
CA ILE A 42 -2.11 1.00 -2.71
C ILE A 42 -2.95 -0.29 -2.75
N ASP A 43 -4.25 -0.18 -2.99
CA ASP A 43 -5.17 -1.33 -2.93
C ASP A 43 -4.84 -2.38 -3.98
N PHE A 44 -4.29 -1.98 -5.13
CA PHE A 44 -3.88 -2.91 -6.18
C PHE A 44 -2.72 -3.80 -5.73
N ALA A 45 -1.72 -3.22 -5.06
CA ALA A 45 -0.58 -4.00 -4.58
C ALA A 45 -0.98 -4.92 -3.42
N LEU A 46 -1.84 -4.45 -2.51
CA LEU A 46 -2.39 -5.27 -1.43
C LEU A 46 -3.25 -6.41 -1.97
N SER A 47 -4.12 -6.13 -2.96
CA SER A 47 -4.97 -7.14 -3.60
C SER A 47 -4.14 -8.20 -4.30
N ASN A 48 -3.04 -7.81 -4.97
CA ASN A 48 -2.11 -8.77 -5.56
C ASN A 48 -1.49 -9.70 -4.51
N CYS A 49 -1.11 -9.18 -3.34
CA CYS A 49 -0.56 -10.00 -2.26
C CYS A 49 -1.59 -11.03 -1.77
N VAL A 50 -2.80 -10.57 -1.45
CA VAL A 50 -3.87 -11.43 -0.94
C VAL A 50 -4.29 -12.48 -1.99
N ASN A 51 -4.45 -12.07 -3.25
CA ASN A 51 -4.79 -12.99 -4.34
C ASN A 51 -3.67 -14.01 -4.63
N SER A 52 -2.44 -13.74 -4.18
CA SER A 52 -1.29 -14.64 -4.28
C SER A 52 -1.07 -15.49 -3.01
N GLY A 53 -1.98 -15.43 -2.04
CA GLY A 53 -1.84 -16.14 -0.76
C GLY A 53 -0.78 -15.54 0.18
N LEU A 54 -0.32 -14.32 -0.08
CA LEU A 54 0.64 -13.59 0.75
C LEU A 54 -0.12 -12.70 1.73
N ASP A 55 -0.23 -13.16 2.98
CA ASP A 55 -1.08 -12.54 4.01
C ASP A 55 -0.28 -11.87 5.15
N THR A 56 1.05 -11.85 5.03
CA THR A 56 1.96 -11.25 6.01
C THR A 56 2.63 -10.06 5.36
N ILE A 57 2.03 -8.89 5.54
CA ILE A 57 2.35 -7.69 4.78
C ILE A 57 2.71 -6.55 5.74
N GLY A 58 3.92 -6.02 5.63
CA GLY A 58 4.34 -4.76 6.24
C GLY A 58 4.25 -3.62 5.24
N VAL A 59 3.64 -2.51 5.63
CA VAL A 59 3.55 -1.29 4.81
C VAL A 59 4.50 -0.24 5.38
N LEU A 60 5.51 0.12 4.61
CA LEU A 60 6.55 1.07 4.97
C LEU A 60 6.20 2.45 4.41
N THR A 61 5.66 3.32 5.25
CA THR A 61 5.29 4.69 4.91
C THR A 61 6.40 5.66 5.29
N GLN A 62 6.64 6.71 4.50
CA GLN A 62 7.68 7.71 4.78
C GLN A 62 7.12 9.14 4.86
N TYR A 63 6.24 9.51 3.93
CA TYR A 63 5.74 10.88 3.79
C TYR A 63 4.26 10.96 4.21
N GLN A 64 3.94 11.90 5.11
CA GLN A 64 2.56 12.22 5.56
C GLN A 64 1.65 11.00 5.85
N PRO A 65 2.02 10.07 6.74
CA PRO A 65 1.18 8.92 7.06
C PRO A 65 -0.02 9.24 7.98
N LEU A 66 -0.06 10.43 8.59
CA LEU A 66 -0.96 10.78 9.71
C LEU A 66 -1.72 12.11 9.51
N THR A 67 -2.05 12.49 8.28
CA THR A 67 -2.89 13.66 7.99
C THR A 67 -4.30 13.31 7.57
#